data_AF-A0A525CYV1-F1
#
_entry.id   AF-A0A525CYV1-F1
#
_cell.length_a   1.000
_cell.length_b   1.000
_cell.length_c   1.000
_cell.angle_alpha   90.00
_cell.angle_beta   90.00
_cell.angle_gamma   90.00
#
_symmetry.space_group_name_H-M   'P 1'
#
loop_
_entity.id
_entity.type
_entity.pdbx_description
1 polymer ?
#
loop_
_entity_poly.entity_id
_entity_poly.type
_entity_poly.pdbx_seq_one_letter_code
_entity_poly.pdbx_strand_id
1 'polypeptide(L)'
;MKNPFSMVVKGVRGVVGFFSGWLRSKYIEIILAVGLFILLDTGVLILNFYTSYQIANDAHAIQIASRMGTISQKLLHELYQVEEDTADPEKDYQATVDVLADSFKVFDETLDAFIYGGELIGVGQGADVLLKDTVYRDTSAHLLTDAEKIWKEYRVKLNPIVYSYFNDISREEVLAATKDAVTFARLHTDNLLELMQSFSIAVEGVATRKAERLRRIQAIGISLAVINFFLILFHFLRRLRNSDKQVE
;
A
#
# COMPACT_ATOMS: atom_id res chain seq x y z
N MET A 1 -14.66 71.18 53.65
CA MET A 1 -13.82 70.44 54.61
C MET A 1 -12.76 69.68 53.84
N LYS A 2 -11.48 70.01 54.03
CA LYS A 2 -10.33 69.29 53.47
C LYS A 2 -9.96 68.18 54.45
N ASN A 3 -9.81 66.95 53.98
CA ASN A 3 -9.26 65.87 54.80
C ASN A 3 -7.74 65.76 54.51
N PRO A 4 -6.87 65.93 55.52
CA PRO A 4 -5.43 65.85 55.39
C PRO A 4 -4.95 64.50 55.93
N PHE A 5 -4.33 63.61 55.13
CA PHE A 5 -3.31 62.66 55.60
C PHE A 5 -2.73 61.85 54.43
N SER A 6 -1.43 61.57 54.57
CA SER A 6 -0.57 60.63 53.83
C SER A 6 -0.21 60.94 52.38
N MET A 7 0.73 61.88 52.30
CA MET A 7 1.92 61.84 51.44
C MET A 7 2.62 60.45 51.45
N VAL A 8 3.32 60.15 50.35
CA VAL A 8 4.41 59.15 50.19
C VAL A 8 4.02 57.67 50.13
N VAL A 9 3.95 57.12 48.91
CA VAL A 9 4.89 56.08 48.42
C VAL A 9 5.05 56.26 46.91
N LYS A 10 5.97 57.12 46.50
CA LYS A 10 6.55 57.07 45.16
C LYS A 10 7.61 55.97 45.17
N GLY A 11 7.48 55.03 44.25
CA GLY A 11 8.60 54.20 43.79
C GLY A 11 8.65 52.79 44.35
N VAL A 12 7.86 51.87 43.77
CA VAL A 12 8.32 50.51 43.38
C VAL A 12 7.36 50.00 42.28
N ARG A 13 7.41 50.57 41.08
CA ARG A 13 6.65 50.03 39.93
C ARG A 13 7.45 49.95 38.63
N GLY A 14 8.74 50.28 38.67
CA GLY A 14 9.59 50.37 37.48
C GLY A 14 10.48 49.16 37.19
N VAL A 15 10.60 48.18 38.10
CA VAL A 15 11.66 47.15 37.96
C VAL A 15 11.11 45.73 37.67
N VAL A 16 9.85 45.43 38.02
CA VAL A 16 9.29 44.07 37.85
C VAL A 16 8.66 43.85 36.46
N GLY A 17 8.24 44.92 35.77
CA GLY A 17 7.64 44.84 34.43
C GLY A 17 8.64 44.67 33.28
N PHE A 18 9.88 45.12 33.46
CA PHE A 18 10.90 45.07 32.40
C PHE A 18 11.63 43.71 32.38
N PHE A 19 11.89 43.12 33.56
CA PHE A 19 12.52 41.81 33.67
C PHE A 19 11.59 40.65 33.30
N SER A 20 10.29 40.75 33.60
CA SER A 20 9.32 39.69 33.23
C SER A 20 9.04 39.61 31.73
N GLY A 21 9.05 40.74 31.00
CA GLY A 21 8.91 40.76 29.54
C GLY A 21 10.18 40.31 28.79
N TRP A 22 11.36 40.72 29.28
CA TRP A 22 12.65 40.40 28.66
C TRP A 22 13.07 38.94 28.88
N LEU A 23 12.82 38.38 30.08
CA LEU A 23 13.07 36.96 30.35
C LEU A 23 12.04 36.07 29.63
N ARG A 24 10.75 36.44 29.58
CA ARG A 24 9.76 35.70 28.76
C ARG A 24 10.22 35.61 27.30
N SER A 25 10.63 36.72 26.69
CA SER A 25 11.07 36.74 25.28
C SER A 25 12.30 35.85 25.05
N LYS A 26 13.30 35.91 25.95
CA LYS A 26 14.55 35.15 25.81
C LYS A 26 14.42 33.63 25.94
N TYR A 27 13.45 33.14 26.71
CA TYR A 27 13.19 31.69 26.85
C TYR A 27 12.14 31.20 25.87
N ILE A 28 11.13 32.02 25.53
CA ILE A 28 10.13 31.68 24.50
C ILE A 28 10.79 31.41 23.15
N GLU A 29 11.81 32.19 22.76
CA GLU A 29 12.52 31.97 21.50
C GLU A 29 13.23 30.60 21.45
N ILE A 30 13.89 30.20 22.55
CA ILE A 30 14.51 28.87 22.67
C ILE A 30 13.44 27.77 22.70
N ILE A 31 12.38 27.95 23.49
CA ILE A 31 11.30 26.96 23.62
C ILE A 31 10.59 26.76 22.28
N LEU A 32 10.35 27.83 21.51
CA LEU A 32 9.78 27.75 20.17
C LEU A 32 10.71 27.04 19.20
N ALA A 33 12.01 27.32 19.23
CA ALA A 33 12.97 26.67 18.35
C ALA A 33 13.10 25.16 18.68
N VAL A 34 13.26 24.80 19.95
CA VAL A 34 13.30 23.41 20.42
C VAL A 34 11.96 22.69 20.16
N GLY A 35 10.84 23.36 20.38
CA GLY A 35 9.52 22.82 20.09
C GLY A 35 9.33 22.54 18.59
N LEU A 36 9.77 23.46 17.72
CA LEU A 36 9.78 23.26 16.27
C LEU A 36 10.73 22.12 15.86
N PHE A 37 11.89 22.00 16.50
CA PHE A 37 12.82 20.90 16.27
C PHE A 37 12.18 19.54 16.58
N ILE A 38 11.58 19.39 17.76
CA ILE A 38 10.88 18.16 18.18
C ILE A 38 9.71 17.87 17.23
N LEU A 39 8.93 18.89 16.83
CA LEU A 39 7.81 18.73 15.91
C LEU A 39 8.27 18.21 14.54
N LEU A 40 9.34 18.78 13.99
CA LEU A 40 9.89 18.36 12.70
C LEU A 40 10.44 16.93 12.77
N ASP A 41 11.19 16.60 13.82
CA ASP A 41 11.77 15.26 14.02
C ASP A 41 10.68 14.20 14.18
N THR A 42 9.68 14.48 15.01
CA THR A 42 8.51 13.61 15.19
C THR A 42 7.74 13.42 13.88
N GLY A 43 7.56 14.50 13.11
CA GLY A 43 6.91 14.44 11.80
C GLY A 43 7.65 13.54 10.81
N VAL A 44 8.98 13.67 10.74
CA VAL A 44 9.84 12.80 9.92
C VAL A 44 9.74 11.34 10.37
N LEU A 45 9.72 11.07 11.68
CA LEU A 45 9.58 9.72 12.23
C LEU A 45 8.24 9.09 11.83
N ILE A 46 7.13 9.83 11.95
CA ILE A 46 5.80 9.37 11.52
C ILE A 46 5.79 9.06 10.02
N LEU A 47 6.36 9.94 9.19
CA LEU A 47 6.48 9.70 7.74
C LEU A 47 7.32 8.46 7.42
N ASN A 48 8.35 8.17 8.21
CA ASN A 48 9.15 6.96 8.06
C ASN A 48 8.31 5.69 8.31
N PHE A 49 7.55 5.66 9.41
CA PHE A 49 6.62 4.56 9.69
C PHE A 49 5.57 4.40 8.59
N TYR A 50 4.97 5.51 8.14
CA TYR A 50 4.00 5.48 7.04
C TYR A 50 4.61 4.93 5.74
N THR A 51 5.83 5.34 5.40
CA THR A 51 6.55 4.85 4.22
C THR A 51 6.81 3.35 4.31
N SER A 52 7.18 2.86 5.49
CA SER A 52 7.41 1.43 5.73
C SER A 52 6.14 0.61 5.56
N TYR A 53 5.02 1.10 6.10
CA TYR A 53 3.71 0.48 5.91
C TYR A 53 3.27 0.48 4.44
N GLN A 54 3.43 1.60 3.74
CA GLN A 54 3.10 1.72 2.33
C GLN A 54 3.92 0.75 1.48
N ILE A 55 5.23 0.63 1.72
CA ILE A 55 6.09 -0.32 0.99
C ILE A 55 5.65 -1.77 1.20
N ALA A 56 5.27 -2.14 2.42
CA ALA A 56 4.77 -3.48 2.70
C ALA A 56 3.47 -3.77 1.93
N ASN A 57 2.50 -2.85 1.97
CA ASN A 57 1.24 -2.99 1.25
C ASN A 57 1.44 -3.05 -0.28
N ASP A 58 2.33 -2.19 -0.80
CA ASP A 58 2.67 -2.15 -2.21
C ASP A 58 3.37 -3.47 -2.65
N ALA A 59 4.22 -4.06 -1.81
CA ALA A 59 4.86 -5.35 -2.08
C ALA A 59 3.85 -6.51 -2.17
N HIS A 60 2.80 -6.50 -1.34
CA HIS A 60 1.70 -7.46 -1.46
C HIS A 60 0.97 -7.34 -2.80
N ALA A 61 0.63 -6.11 -3.22
CA ALA A 61 -0.02 -5.88 -4.51
C ALA A 61 0.85 -6.38 -5.68
N ILE A 62 2.16 -6.11 -5.66
CA ILE A 62 3.12 -6.62 -6.65
C ILE A 62 3.13 -8.15 -6.66
N GLN A 63 3.21 -8.79 -5.50
CA GLN A 63 3.25 -10.24 -5.40
C GLN A 63 2.00 -10.89 -5.97
N ILE A 64 0.82 -10.35 -5.65
CA ILE A 64 -0.46 -10.87 -6.13
C ILE A 64 -0.54 -10.72 -7.65
N ALA A 65 -0.24 -9.52 -8.18
CA ALA A 65 -0.25 -9.27 -9.62
C ALA A 65 0.72 -10.18 -10.38
N SER A 66 1.93 -10.40 -9.85
CA SER A 66 2.93 -11.29 -10.43
C SER A 66 2.45 -12.75 -10.48
N ARG A 67 1.76 -13.22 -9.43
CA ARG A 67 1.22 -14.59 -9.37
C ARG A 67 0.13 -14.86 -10.40
N MET A 68 -0.63 -13.85 -10.83
CA MET A 68 -1.71 -14.03 -11.82
C MET A 68 -1.18 -14.59 -13.15
N GLY A 69 0.00 -14.14 -13.60
CA GLY A 69 0.64 -14.69 -14.80
C GLY A 69 0.93 -16.19 -14.66
N THR A 70 1.52 -16.61 -13.53
CA THR A 70 1.76 -18.03 -13.25
C THR A 70 0.47 -18.83 -13.16
N ILE A 71 -0.58 -18.28 -12.52
CA ILE A 71 -1.86 -18.97 -12.38
C ILE A 71 -2.55 -19.14 -13.74
N SER A 72 -2.45 -18.17 -14.66
CA SER A 72 -3.04 -18.30 -16.01
C SER A 72 -2.50 -19.51 -16.79
N GLN A 73 -1.18 -19.76 -16.71
CA GLN A 73 -0.53 -20.91 -17.33
C GLN A 73 -0.82 -22.20 -16.57
N LYS A 74 -0.88 -22.12 -15.23
CA LYS A 74 -1.25 -23.25 -14.36
C LYS A 74 -2.66 -23.76 -14.68
N LEU A 75 -3.63 -22.86 -14.89
CA LEU A 75 -4.99 -23.20 -15.30
C LEU A 75 -5.04 -23.98 -16.62
N LEU A 76 -4.27 -23.55 -17.62
CA LEU A 76 -4.18 -24.29 -18.89
C LEU A 76 -3.63 -25.71 -18.67
N HIS A 77 -2.58 -25.84 -17.86
CA HIS A 77 -1.98 -27.13 -17.56
C HIS A 77 -2.95 -28.07 -16.83
N GLU A 78 -3.61 -27.59 -15.78
CA GLU A 78 -4.60 -28.35 -15.01
C GLU A 78 -5.80 -28.74 -15.86
N LEU A 79 -6.22 -27.86 -16.77
CA LEU A 79 -7.30 -28.17 -17.69
C LEU A 79 -6.95 -29.33 -18.64
N TYR A 80 -5.70 -29.42 -19.12
CA TYR A 80 -5.24 -30.60 -19.86
C TYR A 80 -5.22 -31.88 -19.02
N GLN A 81 -4.83 -31.78 -17.75
CA GLN A 81 -4.86 -32.94 -16.85
C GLN A 81 -6.30 -33.43 -16.65
N VAL A 82 -7.25 -32.52 -16.47
CA VAL A 82 -8.68 -32.87 -16.43
C VAL A 82 -9.11 -33.53 -17.74
N GLU A 83 -8.67 -33.03 -18.90
CA GLU A 83 -8.99 -33.65 -20.20
C GLU A 83 -8.49 -35.10 -20.27
N GLU A 84 -7.22 -35.31 -19.89
CA GLU A 84 -6.57 -36.63 -19.91
C GLU A 84 -7.26 -37.61 -18.95
N ASP A 85 -7.53 -37.19 -17.71
CA ASP A 85 -8.09 -38.06 -16.68
C ASP A 85 -9.58 -38.34 -16.92
N THR A 86 -10.32 -37.38 -17.48
CA THR A 86 -11.72 -37.59 -17.84
C THR A 86 -11.84 -38.55 -19.04
N ALA A 87 -10.88 -38.51 -19.97
CA ALA A 87 -10.85 -39.38 -21.14
C ALA A 87 -10.52 -40.84 -20.82
N ASP A 88 -9.84 -41.11 -19.69
CA ASP A 88 -9.53 -42.45 -19.21
C ASP A 88 -10.60 -42.95 -18.22
N PRO A 89 -11.42 -43.96 -18.57
CA PRO A 89 -12.47 -44.48 -17.69
C PRO A 89 -11.97 -45.07 -16.37
N GLU A 90 -10.69 -45.47 -16.30
CA GLU A 90 -10.10 -46.09 -15.10
C GLU A 90 -9.57 -45.07 -14.10
N LYS A 91 -9.35 -43.81 -14.53
CA LYS A 91 -8.84 -42.74 -13.66
C LYS A 91 -9.98 -42.01 -12.94
N ASP A 92 -9.71 -41.63 -11.69
CA ASP A 92 -10.54 -40.67 -10.97
C ASP A 92 -10.15 -39.24 -11.36
N TYR A 93 -11.03 -38.56 -12.10
CA TYR A 93 -10.82 -37.20 -12.58
C TYR A 93 -11.27 -36.13 -11.58
N GLN A 94 -11.94 -36.51 -10.49
CA GLN A 94 -12.48 -35.53 -9.53
C GLN A 94 -11.36 -34.78 -8.82
N ALA A 95 -10.26 -35.47 -8.48
CA ALA A 95 -9.11 -34.84 -7.86
C ALA A 95 -8.45 -33.78 -8.74
N THR A 96 -8.38 -33.99 -10.07
CA THR A 96 -7.84 -32.99 -11.00
C THR A 96 -8.82 -31.84 -11.25
N VAL A 97 -10.13 -32.11 -11.20
CA VAL A 97 -11.16 -31.06 -11.21
C VAL A 97 -11.06 -30.16 -9.98
N ASP A 98 -10.87 -30.73 -8.78
CA ASP A 98 -10.75 -29.96 -7.54
C ASP A 98 -9.54 -29.01 -7.58
N VAL A 99 -8.41 -29.51 -8.08
CA VAL A 99 -7.17 -28.72 -8.26
C VAL A 99 -7.39 -27.58 -9.26
N LEU A 100 -8.07 -27.83 -10.38
CA LEU A 100 -8.46 -26.81 -11.36
C LEU A 100 -9.41 -25.77 -10.72
N ALA A 101 -10.39 -26.22 -9.94
CA ALA A 101 -11.38 -25.37 -9.28
C ALA A 101 -10.73 -24.40 -8.27
N ASP A 102 -9.72 -24.87 -7.54
CA ASP A 102 -8.94 -24.02 -6.62
C ASP A 102 -8.17 -22.92 -7.37
N SER A 103 -7.45 -23.28 -8.45
CA SER A 103 -6.75 -22.30 -9.29
C SER A 103 -7.71 -21.32 -9.95
N PHE A 104 -8.87 -21.81 -10.40
CA PHE A 104 -9.93 -21.00 -11.00
C PHE A 104 -10.42 -19.95 -10.00
N LYS A 105 -10.79 -20.39 -8.79
CA LYS A 105 -11.26 -19.50 -7.73
C LYS A 105 -10.23 -18.42 -7.38
N VAL A 106 -8.97 -18.81 -7.19
CA VAL A 106 -7.91 -17.86 -6.83
C VAL A 106 -7.70 -16.83 -7.94
N PHE A 107 -7.68 -17.25 -9.21
CA PHE A 107 -7.57 -16.30 -10.32
C PHE A 107 -8.77 -15.35 -10.39
N ASP A 108 -9.97 -15.91 -10.28
CA ASP A 108 -11.25 -15.21 -10.36
C ASP A 108 -11.35 -14.09 -9.32
N GLU A 109 -11.18 -14.47 -8.05
CA GLU A 109 -11.24 -13.54 -6.91
C GLU A 109 -10.13 -12.50 -7.00
N THR A 110 -8.94 -12.88 -7.48
CA THR A 110 -7.82 -11.95 -7.65
C THR A 110 -8.12 -10.90 -8.72
N LEU A 111 -8.61 -11.31 -9.88
CA LEU A 111 -8.94 -10.39 -10.97
C LEU A 111 -10.08 -9.45 -10.56
N ASP A 112 -11.14 -9.99 -9.95
CA ASP A 112 -12.29 -9.21 -9.48
C ASP A 112 -11.85 -8.18 -8.42
N ALA A 113 -10.97 -8.54 -7.49
CA ALA A 113 -10.47 -7.60 -6.48
C ALA A 113 -9.66 -6.45 -7.09
N PHE A 114 -8.87 -6.68 -8.15
CA PHE A 114 -8.18 -5.60 -8.85
C PHE A 114 -9.12 -4.72 -9.67
N ILE A 115 -10.21 -5.27 -10.22
CA ILE A 115 -11.18 -4.51 -11.04
C ILE A 115 -12.13 -3.69 -10.18
N TYR A 116 -12.77 -4.32 -9.20
CA TYR A 116 -13.85 -3.69 -8.43
C TYR A 116 -13.36 -3.10 -7.11
N GLY A 117 -12.16 -3.46 -6.67
CA GLY A 117 -11.71 -3.24 -5.30
C GLY A 117 -12.37 -4.23 -4.34
N GLY A 118 -11.70 -4.55 -3.24
CA GLY A 118 -12.25 -5.50 -2.26
C GLY A 118 -11.21 -6.09 -1.33
N GLU A 119 -11.69 -6.87 -0.35
CA GLU A 119 -10.90 -7.81 0.44
C GLU A 119 -10.66 -9.07 -0.40
N LEU A 120 -9.39 -9.41 -0.64
CA LEU A 120 -9.05 -10.77 -1.08
C LEU A 120 -9.19 -11.70 0.13
N ILE A 121 -10.22 -12.54 0.15
CA ILE A 121 -10.38 -13.57 1.19
C ILE A 121 -9.46 -14.73 0.82
N GLY A 122 -8.26 -14.73 1.39
CA GLY A 122 -7.27 -15.77 1.13
C GLY A 122 -7.62 -17.06 1.88
N VAL A 123 -8.13 -18.08 1.17
CA VAL A 123 -8.00 -19.47 1.64
C VAL A 123 -6.51 -19.83 1.58
N GLY A 124 -5.81 -19.68 2.70
CA GLY A 124 -4.55 -20.42 2.94
C GLY A 124 -3.35 -19.67 3.52
N GLN A 125 -3.29 -18.33 3.59
CA GLN A 125 -2.08 -17.65 4.13
C GLN A 125 -2.34 -16.40 4.99
N GLY A 126 -3.50 -16.30 5.64
CA GLY A 126 -3.64 -15.49 6.87
C GLY A 126 -3.46 -13.97 6.74
N ALA A 127 -3.66 -13.40 5.55
CA ALA A 127 -3.80 -11.95 5.42
C ALA A 127 -4.84 -11.65 4.35
N ASP A 128 -6.02 -11.18 4.79
CA ASP A 128 -6.96 -10.50 3.91
C ASP A 128 -6.25 -9.26 3.37
N VAL A 129 -5.75 -9.33 2.13
CA VAL A 129 -5.12 -8.17 1.51
C VAL A 129 -6.23 -7.34 0.90
N LEU A 130 -6.56 -6.26 1.61
CA LEU A 130 -7.47 -5.26 1.11
C LEU A 130 -6.74 -4.39 0.08
N LEU A 131 -7.00 -4.63 -1.19
CA LEU A 131 -6.62 -3.71 -2.26
C LEU A 131 -7.56 -2.49 -2.19
N LYS A 132 -7.41 -1.67 -1.13
CA LYS A 132 -8.14 -0.39 -0.97
C LYS A 132 -7.70 0.66 -1.98
N ASP A 133 -6.48 0.52 -2.47
CA ASP A 133 -5.82 1.53 -3.27
C ASP A 133 -6.21 1.38 -4.75
N THR A 134 -7.16 2.20 -5.20
CA THR A 134 -7.65 2.17 -6.58
C THR A 134 -6.59 2.60 -7.59
N VAL A 135 -5.45 3.18 -7.16
CA VAL A 135 -4.43 3.70 -8.09
C VAL A 135 -3.86 2.59 -8.97
N TYR A 136 -3.77 1.35 -8.47
CA TYR A 136 -3.33 0.20 -9.27
C TYR A 136 -4.30 -0.09 -10.41
N ARG A 137 -5.60 -0.10 -10.11
CA ARG A 137 -6.66 -0.24 -11.11
C ARG A 137 -6.65 0.94 -12.08
N ASP A 138 -6.66 2.16 -11.56
CA ASP A 138 -6.86 3.36 -12.35
C ASP A 138 -5.70 3.58 -13.35
N THR A 139 -4.46 3.21 -12.96
CA THR A 139 -3.29 3.30 -13.85
C THR A 139 -3.27 2.20 -14.91
N SER A 140 -3.89 1.05 -14.63
CA SER A 140 -3.79 -0.16 -15.46
C SER A 140 -5.16 -0.66 -15.95
N ALA A 141 -6.16 0.22 -15.98
CA ALA A 141 -7.56 -0.15 -16.20
C ALA A 141 -7.79 -0.85 -17.53
N HIS A 142 -7.06 -0.45 -18.58
CA HIS A 142 -7.15 -1.09 -19.90
C HIS A 142 -6.68 -2.55 -19.87
N LEU A 143 -5.57 -2.85 -19.19
CA LEU A 143 -5.04 -4.22 -19.05
C LEU A 143 -6.04 -5.12 -18.32
N LEU A 144 -6.61 -4.63 -17.23
CA LEU A 144 -7.62 -5.36 -16.46
C LEU A 144 -8.93 -5.55 -17.25
N THR A 145 -9.35 -4.52 -18.00
CA THR A 145 -10.55 -4.60 -18.85
C THR A 145 -10.38 -5.61 -19.98
N ASP A 146 -9.22 -5.64 -20.62
CA ASP A 146 -8.94 -6.58 -21.70
C ASP A 146 -8.76 -8.01 -21.18
N ALA A 147 -8.14 -8.17 -20.00
CA ALA A 147 -8.06 -9.46 -19.32
C ALA A 147 -9.46 -9.98 -18.94
N GLU A 148 -10.32 -9.12 -18.41
CA GLU A 148 -11.69 -9.48 -18.03
C GLU A 148 -12.54 -9.90 -19.24
N LYS A 149 -12.31 -9.32 -20.42
CA LYS A 149 -13.00 -9.77 -21.64
C LYS A 149 -12.68 -11.23 -21.96
N ILE A 150 -11.41 -11.62 -21.88
CA ILE A 150 -10.96 -13.00 -22.11
C ILE A 150 -11.46 -13.89 -20.98
N TRP A 151 -11.26 -13.47 -19.74
CA TRP A 151 -11.57 -14.25 -18.55
C TRP A 151 -13.07 -14.53 -18.44
N LYS A 152 -13.93 -13.57 -18.75
CA LYS A 152 -15.39 -13.75 -18.71
C LYS A 152 -15.86 -14.90 -19.61
N GLU A 153 -15.32 -15.01 -20.82
CA GLU A 153 -15.65 -16.13 -21.70
C GLU A 153 -15.04 -17.44 -21.21
N TYR A 154 -13.82 -17.39 -20.68
CA TYR A 154 -13.19 -18.58 -20.08
C TYR A 154 -13.98 -19.10 -18.87
N ARG A 155 -14.46 -18.19 -18.00
CA ARG A 155 -15.28 -18.47 -16.81
C ARG A 155 -16.52 -19.29 -17.18
N VAL A 156 -17.22 -18.89 -18.25
CA VAL A 156 -18.39 -19.61 -18.76
C VAL A 156 -18.05 -21.03 -19.20
N LYS A 157 -16.90 -21.22 -19.85
CA LYS A 157 -16.44 -22.55 -20.31
C LYS A 157 -15.93 -23.44 -19.18
N LEU A 158 -15.34 -22.85 -18.14
CA LEU A 158 -14.83 -23.59 -16.98
C LEU A 158 -15.93 -23.98 -15.98
N ASN A 159 -16.99 -23.17 -15.84
CA ASN A 159 -18.11 -23.43 -14.93
C ASN A 159 -18.66 -24.88 -14.94
N PRO A 160 -19.00 -25.49 -16.09
CA PRO A 160 -19.49 -26.88 -16.12
C PRO A 160 -18.46 -27.90 -15.63
N ILE A 161 -17.17 -27.57 -15.65
CA ILE A 161 -16.09 -28.45 -15.20
C ILE A 161 -15.89 -28.30 -13.69
N VAL A 162 -15.67 -27.06 -13.22
CA VAL A 162 -15.35 -26.77 -11.80
C VAL A 162 -16.53 -27.00 -10.86
N TYR A 163 -17.77 -26.96 -11.38
CA TYR A 163 -18.99 -27.27 -10.61
C TYR A 163 -19.59 -28.64 -10.96
N SER A 164 -18.87 -29.49 -11.68
CA SER A 164 -19.36 -30.81 -12.13
C SER A 164 -19.86 -31.69 -10.97
N TYR A 165 -19.09 -31.73 -9.87
CA TYR A 165 -19.46 -32.46 -8.65
C TYR A 165 -20.79 -32.01 -8.04
N PHE A 166 -21.03 -30.69 -7.99
CA PHE A 166 -22.23 -30.12 -7.37
C PHE A 166 -23.47 -30.25 -8.25
N ASN A 167 -23.27 -30.36 -9.57
CA ASN A 167 -24.34 -30.36 -10.57
C ASN A 167 -24.65 -31.76 -11.12
N ASP A 168 -24.03 -32.82 -10.57
CA ASP A 168 -24.21 -34.22 -10.98
C ASP A 168 -24.01 -34.42 -12.49
N ILE A 169 -22.98 -33.75 -13.04
CA ILE A 169 -22.67 -33.76 -14.48
C ILE A 169 -21.99 -35.08 -14.84
N SER A 170 -22.38 -35.71 -15.95
CA SER A 170 -21.80 -36.98 -16.39
C SER A 170 -20.33 -36.84 -16.81
N ARG A 171 -19.54 -37.91 -16.71
CA ARG A 171 -18.15 -37.91 -17.19
C ARG A 171 -18.05 -37.50 -18.66
N GLU A 172 -18.95 -37.99 -19.53
CA GLU A 172 -18.96 -37.64 -20.94
C GLU A 172 -19.25 -36.14 -21.15
N GLU A 173 -20.13 -35.56 -20.34
CA GLU A 173 -20.44 -34.13 -20.38
C GLU A 173 -19.26 -33.28 -19.89
N VAL A 174 -18.57 -33.70 -18.82
CA VAL A 174 -17.32 -33.06 -18.35
C VAL A 174 -16.25 -33.13 -19.44
N LEU A 175 -16.07 -34.27 -20.10
CA LEU A 175 -15.09 -34.41 -21.18
C LEU A 175 -15.38 -33.48 -22.35
N ALA A 176 -16.66 -33.36 -22.74
CA ALA A 176 -17.09 -32.45 -23.79
C ALA A 176 -16.85 -30.97 -23.42
N ALA A 177 -17.19 -30.58 -22.19
CA ALA A 177 -16.95 -29.25 -21.66
C ALA A 177 -15.45 -28.92 -21.60
N THR A 178 -14.63 -29.86 -21.13
CA THR A 178 -13.17 -29.71 -21.06
C THR A 178 -12.56 -29.51 -22.44
N LYS A 179 -12.98 -30.26 -23.47
CA LYS A 179 -12.48 -30.07 -24.84
C LYS A 179 -12.79 -28.68 -25.41
N ASP A 180 -13.98 -28.16 -25.15
CA ASP A 180 -14.36 -26.80 -25.54
C ASP A 180 -13.52 -25.75 -24.79
N ALA A 181 -13.36 -25.91 -23.48
CA ALA A 181 -12.53 -25.04 -22.64
C ALA A 181 -11.05 -25.06 -23.07
N VAL A 182 -10.48 -26.22 -23.37
CA VAL A 182 -9.09 -26.37 -23.84
C VAL A 182 -8.90 -25.66 -25.17
N THR A 183 -9.86 -25.79 -26.09
CA THR A 183 -9.80 -25.12 -27.40
C THR A 183 -9.76 -23.61 -27.22
N PHE A 184 -10.59 -23.06 -26.35
CA PHE A 184 -10.57 -21.63 -26.01
C PHE A 184 -9.25 -21.23 -25.33
N ALA A 185 -8.83 -21.97 -24.31
CA ALA A 185 -7.62 -21.70 -23.55
C ALA A 185 -6.37 -21.68 -24.44
N ARG A 186 -6.26 -22.60 -25.41
CA ARG A 186 -5.16 -22.64 -26.39
C ARG A 186 -5.04 -21.36 -27.20
N LEU A 187 -6.15 -20.70 -27.51
CA LEU A 187 -6.18 -19.50 -28.35
C LEU A 187 -5.91 -18.22 -27.56
N HIS A 188 -6.20 -18.23 -26.25
CA HIS A 188 -6.24 -17.01 -25.44
C HIS A 188 -5.27 -16.98 -24.25
N THR A 189 -4.71 -18.12 -23.82
CA THR A 189 -3.83 -18.17 -22.63
C THR A 189 -2.59 -17.29 -22.79
N ASP A 190 -1.96 -17.25 -23.97
CA ASP A 190 -0.76 -16.42 -24.19
C ASP A 190 -1.07 -14.93 -24.08
N ASN A 191 -2.23 -14.51 -24.62
CA ASN A 191 -2.70 -13.13 -24.50
C ASN A 191 -3.04 -12.79 -23.04
N LEU A 192 -3.73 -13.69 -22.33
CA LEU A 192 -4.02 -13.51 -20.91
C LEU A 192 -2.75 -13.42 -20.08
N LEU A 193 -1.74 -14.25 -20.37
CA LEU A 193 -0.42 -14.19 -19.73
C LEU A 193 0.25 -12.84 -19.97
N GLU A 194 0.29 -12.35 -21.21
CA GLU A 194 0.91 -11.07 -21.58
C GLU A 194 0.21 -9.89 -20.86
N LEU A 195 -1.12 -9.91 -20.78
CA LEU A 195 -1.91 -8.92 -20.05
C LEU A 195 -1.58 -8.93 -18.55
N MET A 196 -1.48 -10.11 -17.93
CA MET A 196 -1.14 -10.24 -16.50
C MET A 196 0.30 -9.83 -16.21
N GLN A 197 1.24 -10.16 -17.08
CA GLN A 197 2.64 -9.72 -16.95
C GLN A 197 2.76 -8.21 -17.10
N SER A 198 2.11 -7.62 -18.10
CA SER A 198 2.04 -6.17 -18.30
C SER A 198 1.40 -5.47 -17.10
N PHE A 199 0.35 -6.08 -16.54
CA PHE A 199 -0.31 -5.57 -15.34
C PHE A 199 0.63 -5.59 -14.13
N SER A 200 1.35 -6.70 -13.91
CA SER A 200 2.35 -6.82 -12.84
C SER A 200 3.43 -5.74 -12.94
N ILE A 201 3.95 -5.50 -14.15
CA ILE A 201 4.95 -4.44 -14.40
C ILE A 201 4.36 -3.06 -14.09
N ALA A 202 3.11 -2.81 -14.47
CA ALA A 202 2.44 -1.55 -14.19
C ALA A 202 2.22 -1.33 -12.68
N VAL A 203 1.85 -2.37 -11.93
CA VAL A 203 1.71 -2.35 -10.47
C VAL A 203 3.05 -2.04 -9.80
N GLU A 204 4.13 -2.68 -10.23
CA GLU A 204 5.50 -2.40 -9.74
C GLU A 204 5.91 -0.95 -10.02
N GLY A 205 5.59 -0.43 -11.20
CA GLY A 205 5.84 0.96 -11.56
C GLY A 205 5.07 1.95 -10.67
N VAL A 206 3.80 1.65 -10.33
CA VAL A 206 3.00 2.48 -9.42
C VAL A 206 3.60 2.48 -8.01
N ALA A 207 3.92 1.30 -7.47
CA ALA A 207 4.54 1.14 -6.17
C ALA A 207 5.87 1.90 -6.04
N THR A 208 6.73 1.77 -7.06
CA THR A 208 8.02 2.46 -7.12
C THR A 208 7.85 3.97 -7.09
N ARG A 209 6.94 4.52 -7.91
CA ARG A 209 6.67 5.98 -7.93
C ARG A 209 6.11 6.49 -6.60
N LYS A 210 5.26 5.70 -5.92
CA LYS A 210 4.75 6.04 -4.58
C LYS A 210 5.89 6.09 -3.56
N ALA A 211 6.74 5.06 -3.51
CA ALA A 211 7.88 5.00 -2.61
C ALA A 211 8.88 6.16 -2.85
N GLU A 212 9.19 6.47 -4.11
CA GLU A 212 10.05 7.61 -4.45
C GLU A 212 9.48 8.95 -4.01
N ARG A 213 8.17 9.16 -4.19
CA ARG A 213 7.51 10.41 -3.75
C ARG A 213 7.61 10.57 -2.24
N LEU A 214 7.38 9.51 -1.48
CA LEU A 214 7.49 9.53 -0.02
C LEU A 214 8.93 9.79 0.43
N ARG A 215 9.92 9.14 -0.19
CA ARG A 215 11.34 9.37 0.09
C ARG A 215 11.77 10.81 -0.21
N ARG A 216 11.29 11.43 -1.29
CA ARG A 216 11.57 12.85 -1.58
C ARG A 216 11.01 13.78 -0.51
N ILE A 217 9.78 13.54 -0.04
CA ILE A 217 9.16 14.33 1.05
C ILE A 217 9.98 14.16 2.34
N GLN A 218 10.39 12.94 2.66
CA GLN A 218 11.22 12.67 3.83
C GLN A 218 12.59 13.35 3.74
N ALA A 219 13.25 13.33 2.58
CA ALA A 219 14.53 14.00 2.38
C ALA A 219 14.45 15.51 2.61
N ILE A 220 13.35 16.14 2.17
CA ILE A 220 13.07 17.57 2.46
C ILE A 220 12.88 17.77 3.97
N GLY A 221 12.06 16.93 4.62
CA GLY A 221 11.81 17.01 6.06
C GLY A 221 13.08 16.88 6.90
N ILE A 222 13.92 15.89 6.58
CA ILE A 222 15.23 15.69 7.23
C ILE A 222 16.13 16.91 7.00
N SER A 223 16.19 17.43 5.77
CA SER A 223 17.01 18.61 5.45
C SER A 223 16.57 19.83 6.28
N LEU A 224 15.27 20.05 6.44
CA LEU A 224 14.72 21.11 7.28
C LEU A 224 15.06 20.91 8.76
N ALA A 225 14.98 19.68 9.27
CA ALA A 225 15.35 19.37 10.65
C ALA A 225 16.85 19.61 10.90
N VAL A 226 17.71 19.23 9.96
CA VAL A 226 19.17 19.49 10.01
C VAL A 226 19.46 21.00 10.00
N ILE A 227 18.81 21.76 9.11
CA ILE A 227 18.96 23.22 9.07
C ILE A 227 18.50 23.84 10.41
N ASN A 228 17.36 23.40 10.93
CA ASN A 228 16.83 23.86 12.21
C ASN A 228 17.80 23.57 13.36
N PHE A 229 18.37 22.37 13.42
CA PHE A 229 19.39 22.00 14.41
C PHE A 229 20.58 22.96 14.39
N PHE A 230 21.14 23.24 13.21
CA PHE A 230 22.25 24.19 13.10
C PHE A 230 21.86 25.60 13.53
N LEU A 231 20.66 26.07 13.20
CA LEU A 231 20.17 27.38 13.66
C LEU A 231 20.11 27.46 15.19
N ILE A 232 19.59 26.42 15.85
CA ILE A 232 19.56 26.33 17.32
C ILE A 232 20.98 26.29 17.87
N LEU A 233 21.85 25.44 17.33
CA LEU A 233 23.24 25.30 17.76
C LEU A 233 23.99 26.63 17.67
N PHE A 234 23.92 27.32 16.53
CA PHE A 234 24.57 28.62 16.35
C PHE A 234 23.98 29.71 17.25
N HIS A 235 22.66 29.74 17.44
CA HIS A 235 22.02 30.66 18.39
C HIS A 235 22.52 30.41 19.82
N PHE A 236 22.58 29.15 20.24
CA PHE A 236 23.05 28.76 21.57
C PHE A 236 24.53 29.08 21.79
N LEU A 237 25.39 28.75 20.82
CA LEU A 237 26.82 29.08 20.84
C LEU A 237 27.07 30.60 20.89
N ARG A 238 26.34 31.39 20.09
CA ARG A 238 26.44 32.87 20.14
C ARG A 238 26.01 33.41 21.51
N ARG A 239 24.97 32.83 22.11
CA ARG A 239 24.47 33.25 23.43
C ARG A 239 25.44 32.92 24.55
N LEU A 240 26.09 31.75 24.53
CA LEU A 240 27.16 31.38 25.48
C LEU A 240 28.33 32.35 25.38
N ARG A 241 28.87 32.57 24.18
CA ARG A 241 30.01 33.48 23.96
C ARG A 241 29.74 34.91 24.39
N ASN A 242 28.50 35.39 24.23
CA ASN A 242 28.11 36.73 24.68
C ASN A 242 27.93 36.80 26.21
N SER A 243 27.63 35.68 26.86
CA SER A 243 27.49 35.62 28.33
C SER A 243 28.86 35.57 29.01
N ASP A 244 29.83 34.83 28.45
CA ASP A 244 31.20 34.77 29.00
C ASP A 244 31.89 36.15 29.02
N LYS A 245 31.64 36.98 28.00
CA LYS A 245 32.16 38.36 27.92
C LYS A 245 31.57 39.34 28.95
N GLN A 246 30.55 38.95 29.70
CA GLN A 246 29.95 39.77 30.75
C GLN A 246 30.43 39.37 32.15
N VAL A 247 31.22 38.30 32.26
CA VAL A 247 31.73 37.78 33.53
C VAL A 247 33.22 38.12 33.75
N GLU A 248 33.95 38.51 32.69
CA GLU A 248 35.23 39.23 32.76
C GLU A 248 35.02 40.74 32.92
#